data_AF-A0AAZ3Q417-F1
#
_entry.id   AF-A0AAZ3Q417-F1
#
_cell.length_a   1.000
_cell.length_b   1.000
_cell.length_c   1.000
_cell.angle_alpha   90.00
_cell.angle_beta   90.00
_cell.angle_gamma   90.00
#
_symmetry.space_group_name_H-M   'P 1'
#
loop_
_entity.id
_entity.type
_entity.pdbx_description
1 polymer ?
#
loop_
_entity_poly.entity_id
_entity_poly.type
_entity_poly.pdbx_seq_one_letter_code
_entity_poly.pdbx_strand_id
1 'polypeptide(L)'
;MSKPMSAQRISKMDEAKNVKDENKLYLHEGILYSTIMSPSENLKGLKELEGRPNDILLVAYPKCGFNWMVAVLRKIMAAASGQQELSQIPPLMEFLSPDMQKVVGEMPSPRLLGTHLHPDNIPGTFIAKKTKMLVVFRNPKDTVVSYYHFMNTNPVLPNAKSWDSFFTDFMEGEVAWGSYFNHALAWEKLMDNPNILMVTYEQMKENLGQGVQQISKFFDFPLTEEQVQTIARQSTFNAMKESSKNTHGKHGNVFFRKDYKGKHCRELPSDTSLPDELNYFYAIFEANNTEPCMRAPAVPEDCVITLSAANVSKTFKQVNIYRAAGPDGLPGCVLRACVDQLASVFTDIFNLSLSKSVIPTCFKETTIVPVSKNTKVTCLNDHRPVALKSVAKKCFERLVMAHVNTIIPKTLDPLQFAYRSNRSCNLDCIPHGPFSPRQKETLCENAVH
;
A
#
# COMPACT_ATOMS: atom_id res chain seq x y z
N MET A 1 -7.19 11.10 -41.13
CA MET A 1 -6.44 12.15 -40.39
C MET A 1 -6.94 12.18 -38.96
N SER A 2 -6.20 11.59 -38.00
CA SER A 2 -6.56 11.60 -36.58
C SER A 2 -6.42 13.00 -36.00
N LYS A 3 -7.42 13.48 -35.24
CA LYS A 3 -7.33 14.75 -34.51
C LYS A 3 -6.09 14.72 -33.57
N PRO A 4 -5.35 15.84 -33.42
CA PRO A 4 -4.22 15.90 -32.50
C PRO A 4 -4.64 15.51 -31.07
N MET A 5 -3.78 14.80 -30.35
CA MET A 5 -4.06 14.20 -29.03
C MET A 5 -4.54 15.19 -27.95
N SER A 6 -4.07 16.43 -28.00
CA SER A 6 -4.56 17.52 -27.15
C SER A 6 -6.04 17.82 -27.42
N ALA A 7 -6.46 17.81 -28.70
CA ALA A 7 -7.84 17.98 -29.11
C ALA A 7 -8.71 16.77 -28.76
N GLN A 8 -8.20 15.53 -28.81
CA GLN A 8 -8.92 14.35 -28.32
C GLN A 8 -9.18 14.39 -26.82
N ARG A 9 -8.19 14.81 -26.00
CA ARG A 9 -8.39 14.99 -24.56
C ARG A 9 -9.40 16.08 -24.24
N ILE A 10 -9.35 17.21 -24.95
CA ILE A 10 -10.33 18.30 -24.79
C ILE A 10 -11.74 17.80 -25.18
N SER A 11 -11.88 17.08 -26.31
CA SER A 11 -13.15 16.47 -26.76
C SER A 11 -13.77 15.56 -25.69
N LYS A 12 -12.99 14.62 -25.14
CA LYS A 12 -13.47 13.71 -24.08
C LYS A 12 -13.90 14.45 -22.81
N MET A 13 -13.23 15.55 -22.47
CA MET A 13 -13.58 16.36 -21.29
C MET A 13 -14.86 17.19 -21.52
N ASP A 14 -15.12 17.63 -22.74
CA ASP A 14 -16.36 18.32 -23.09
C ASP A 14 -17.55 17.34 -23.21
N GLU A 15 -17.32 16.15 -23.77
CA GLU A 15 -18.29 15.05 -23.76
C GLU A 15 -18.69 14.67 -22.33
N ALA A 16 -17.73 14.64 -21.41
CA ALA A 16 -17.97 14.31 -20.01
C ALA A 16 -18.85 15.29 -19.23
N LYS A 17 -18.95 16.55 -19.68
CA LYS A 17 -19.85 17.55 -19.05
C LYS A 17 -21.32 17.24 -19.33
N ASN A 18 -21.62 16.51 -20.39
CA ASN A 18 -22.97 16.19 -20.83
C ASN A 18 -23.45 14.80 -20.37
N VAL A 19 -22.57 14.01 -19.75
CA VAL A 19 -22.88 12.68 -19.22
C VAL A 19 -23.12 12.78 -17.72
N LYS A 20 -24.28 12.31 -17.25
CA LYS A 20 -24.58 12.19 -15.82
C LYS A 20 -23.61 11.22 -15.15
N ASP A 21 -23.26 11.48 -13.89
CA ASP A 21 -22.29 10.66 -13.15
C ASP A 21 -22.63 9.17 -13.12
N GLU A 22 -23.91 8.82 -13.02
CA GLU A 22 -24.43 7.44 -13.07
C GLU A 22 -24.12 6.69 -14.38
N ASN A 23 -23.90 7.41 -15.48
CA ASN A 23 -23.63 6.83 -16.81
C ASN A 23 -22.14 6.90 -17.20
N LYS A 24 -21.27 7.34 -16.28
CA LYS A 24 -19.83 7.45 -16.54
C LYS A 24 -19.08 6.14 -16.38
N LEU A 25 -19.69 5.14 -15.73
CA LEU A 25 -19.12 3.81 -15.55
C LEU A 25 -19.98 2.75 -16.23
N TYR A 26 -19.35 1.68 -16.70
CA TYR A 26 -20.01 0.49 -17.21
C TYR A 26 -19.25 -0.77 -16.79
N LEU A 27 -19.95 -1.89 -16.68
CA LEU A 27 -19.36 -3.16 -16.34
C LEU A 27 -18.79 -3.84 -17.59
N HIS A 28 -17.53 -4.27 -17.52
CA HIS A 28 -16.87 -5.09 -18.55
C HIS A 28 -16.14 -6.24 -17.87
N GLU A 29 -16.52 -7.48 -18.20
CA GLU A 29 -15.90 -8.69 -17.62
C GLU A 29 -15.86 -8.67 -16.07
N GLY A 30 -16.92 -8.13 -15.44
CA GLY A 30 -17.06 -8.04 -13.98
C GLY A 30 -16.34 -6.87 -13.31
N ILE A 31 -15.72 -5.97 -14.08
CA ILE A 31 -14.99 -4.79 -13.55
C ILE A 31 -15.62 -3.51 -14.11
N LEU A 32 -15.77 -2.48 -13.28
CA LEU A 32 -16.26 -1.17 -13.70
C LEU A 32 -15.18 -0.39 -14.46
N TYR A 33 -15.51 0.17 -15.62
CA TYR A 33 -14.63 1.02 -16.41
C TYR A 33 -15.30 2.34 -16.78
N SER A 34 -14.51 3.37 -17.05
CA SER A 34 -15.04 4.66 -17.52
C SER A 34 -15.53 4.54 -18.95
N THR A 35 -16.79 4.91 -19.21
CA THR A 35 -17.38 4.96 -20.56
C THR A 35 -16.65 5.93 -21.48
N ILE A 36 -15.96 6.92 -20.91
CA ILE A 36 -15.30 8.01 -21.65
C ILE A 36 -13.80 7.74 -21.80
N MET A 37 -13.12 7.32 -20.72
CA MET A 37 -11.68 7.08 -20.78
C MET A 37 -11.36 5.78 -21.51
N SER A 38 -12.09 4.72 -21.18
CA SER A 38 -11.92 3.36 -21.68
C SER A 38 -13.26 2.79 -22.21
N PRO A 39 -13.81 3.34 -23.30
CA PRO A 39 -15.02 2.82 -23.94
C PRO A 39 -14.92 1.33 -24.28
N SER A 40 -16.07 0.68 -24.44
CA SER A 40 -16.15 -0.77 -24.72
C SER A 40 -15.38 -1.16 -25.98
N GLU A 41 -15.38 -0.30 -27.00
CA GLU A 41 -14.64 -0.54 -28.24
C GLU A 41 -13.12 -0.58 -28.01
N ASN A 42 -12.60 0.26 -27.10
CA ASN A 42 -11.18 0.27 -26.77
C ASN A 42 -10.75 -1.03 -26.09
N LEU A 43 -11.54 -1.52 -25.11
CA LEU A 43 -11.22 -2.76 -24.41
C LEU A 43 -11.34 -3.98 -25.33
N LYS A 44 -12.34 -4.00 -26.22
CA LYS A 44 -12.46 -5.05 -27.24
C LYS A 44 -11.30 -5.03 -28.23
N GLY A 45 -10.93 -3.85 -28.74
CA GLY A 45 -9.80 -3.70 -29.66
C GLY A 45 -8.45 -4.08 -29.04
N LEU A 46 -8.31 -3.91 -27.72
CA LEU A 46 -7.07 -4.24 -27.01
C LEU A 46 -6.70 -5.73 -27.12
N LYS A 47 -7.68 -6.63 -27.30
CA LYS A 47 -7.45 -8.06 -27.49
C LYS A 47 -6.59 -8.38 -28.72
N GLU A 48 -6.59 -7.50 -29.72
CA GLU A 48 -5.78 -7.61 -30.94
C GLU A 48 -4.35 -7.09 -30.77
N LEU A 49 -4.07 -6.35 -29.69
CA LEU A 49 -2.73 -5.82 -29.44
C LEU A 49 -1.82 -6.92 -28.88
N GLU A 50 -0.83 -7.32 -29.67
CA GLU A 50 0.12 -8.33 -29.24
C GLU A 50 1.29 -7.76 -28.44
N GLY A 51 1.65 -8.43 -27.34
CA GLY A 51 2.91 -8.20 -26.64
C GLY A 51 4.12 -8.62 -27.47
N ARG A 52 5.31 -8.09 -27.13
CA ARG A 52 6.60 -8.48 -27.71
C ARG A 52 7.65 -8.69 -26.60
N PRO A 53 8.72 -9.47 -26.83
CA PRO A 53 9.74 -9.72 -25.81
C PRO A 53 10.44 -8.46 -25.30
N ASN A 54 10.66 -7.48 -26.19
CA ASN A 54 11.37 -6.23 -25.89
C ASN A 54 10.42 -5.08 -25.50
N ASP A 55 9.12 -5.34 -25.32
CA ASP A 55 8.20 -4.33 -24.81
C ASP A 55 8.38 -4.14 -23.31
N ILE A 56 8.11 -2.92 -22.86
CA ILE A 56 8.04 -2.55 -21.45
C ILE A 56 6.55 -2.37 -21.13
N LEU A 57 5.98 -3.23 -20.30
CA LEU A 57 4.62 -3.06 -19.80
C LEU A 57 4.62 -2.52 -18.36
N LEU A 58 4.22 -1.27 -18.17
CA LEU A 58 4.02 -0.68 -16.85
C LEU A 58 2.58 -0.94 -16.36
N VAL A 59 2.44 -1.61 -15.23
CA VAL A 59 1.15 -1.85 -14.58
C VAL A 59 1.10 -1.11 -13.26
N ALA A 60 0.01 -0.42 -12.99
CA ALA A 60 -0.27 0.10 -11.66
C ALA A 60 -1.78 0.23 -11.49
N TYR A 61 -2.33 -0.07 -10.32
CA TYR A 61 -3.69 0.36 -10.02
C TYR A 61 -3.79 1.89 -10.09
N PRO A 62 -4.92 2.49 -10.49
CA PRO A 62 -5.05 3.94 -10.55
C PRO A 62 -4.56 4.60 -9.26
N LYS A 63 -3.76 5.66 -9.43
CA LYS A 63 -3.16 6.45 -8.34
C LYS A 63 -2.04 5.79 -7.52
N CYS A 64 -1.53 4.65 -7.97
CA CYS A 64 -0.32 4.02 -7.40
C CYS A 64 1.01 4.55 -7.97
N GLY A 65 1.02 5.74 -8.59
CA GLY A 65 2.27 6.35 -9.10
C GLY A 65 2.58 6.08 -10.58
N PHE A 66 1.61 5.63 -11.38
CA PHE A 66 1.78 5.35 -12.81
C PHE A 66 2.51 6.45 -13.59
N ASN A 67 2.03 7.70 -13.54
CA ASN A 67 2.64 8.81 -14.28
C ASN A 67 4.09 9.10 -13.86
N TRP A 68 4.40 8.88 -12.58
CA TRP A 68 5.78 9.02 -12.09
C TRP A 68 6.67 7.96 -12.74
N MET A 69 6.22 6.72 -12.71
CA MET A 69 6.97 5.61 -13.28
C MET A 69 7.09 5.68 -14.81
N VAL A 70 6.08 6.22 -15.51
CA VAL A 70 6.21 6.54 -16.94
C VAL A 70 7.37 7.50 -17.20
N ALA A 71 7.49 8.57 -16.41
CA ALA A 71 8.58 9.54 -16.59
C ALA A 71 9.95 8.92 -16.27
N VAL A 72 10.05 8.11 -15.22
CA VAL A 72 11.26 7.37 -14.87
C VAL A 72 11.66 6.41 -16.01
N LEU A 73 10.72 5.59 -16.50
CA LEU A 73 10.97 4.65 -17.59
C LEU A 73 11.38 5.36 -18.89
N ARG A 74 10.73 6.48 -19.23
CA ARG A 74 11.15 7.29 -20.38
C ARG A 74 12.59 7.78 -20.22
N LYS A 75 12.98 8.26 -19.05
CA LYS A 75 14.37 8.68 -18.81
C LYS A 75 15.37 7.52 -18.89
N ILE A 76 15.01 6.34 -18.37
CA ILE A 76 15.81 5.11 -18.51
C ILE A 76 16.00 4.76 -19.99
N MET A 77 14.91 4.73 -20.77
CA MET A 77 14.96 4.41 -22.20
C MET A 77 15.81 5.43 -22.96
N ALA A 78 15.62 6.74 -22.73
CA ALA A 78 16.38 7.79 -23.39
C ALA A 78 17.88 7.73 -23.06
N ALA A 79 18.22 7.43 -21.80
CA ALA A 79 19.61 7.28 -21.38
C ALA A 79 20.27 6.04 -22.00
N ALA A 80 19.52 4.94 -22.17
CA ALA A 80 20.02 3.70 -22.75
C ALA A 80 20.14 3.74 -24.28
N SER A 81 19.21 4.41 -24.97
CA SER A 81 19.19 4.48 -26.44
C SER A 81 19.94 5.69 -27.03
N GLY A 82 20.25 6.70 -26.21
CA GLY A 82 20.80 7.98 -26.66
C GLY A 82 19.80 8.86 -27.42
N GLN A 83 18.54 8.45 -27.55
CA GLN A 83 17.50 9.22 -28.23
C GLN A 83 16.74 10.11 -27.23
N GLN A 84 16.73 11.43 -27.48
CA GLN A 84 16.01 12.40 -26.63
C GLN A 84 14.50 12.46 -26.92
N GLU A 85 14.08 12.15 -28.15
CA GLU A 85 12.69 12.24 -28.60
C GLU A 85 11.96 10.90 -28.39
N LEU A 86 11.35 10.73 -27.22
CA LEU A 86 10.45 9.62 -26.97
C LEU A 86 9.02 9.96 -27.36
N SER A 87 8.28 8.95 -27.84
CA SER A 87 6.89 9.07 -28.24
C SER A 87 6.06 9.83 -27.19
N GLN A 88 5.35 10.86 -27.64
CA GLN A 88 4.42 11.63 -26.81
C GLN A 88 3.10 10.89 -26.58
N ILE A 89 2.89 9.74 -27.22
CA ILE A 89 1.69 8.91 -27.02
C ILE A 89 1.67 8.45 -25.54
N PRO A 90 0.59 8.72 -24.79
CA PRO A 90 0.37 8.18 -23.46
C PRO A 90 0.37 6.65 -23.52
N PRO A 91 1.09 5.97 -22.62
CA PRO A 91 1.28 4.53 -22.71
C PRO A 91 0.03 3.71 -22.32
N LEU A 92 -1.04 4.34 -21.81
CA LEU A 92 -2.24 3.65 -21.31
C LEU A 92 -3.05 3.03 -22.45
N MET A 93 -2.88 1.73 -22.66
CA MET A 93 -3.40 1.01 -23.83
C MET A 93 -4.93 1.00 -23.88
N GLU A 94 -5.59 0.87 -22.73
CA GLU A 94 -7.05 0.88 -22.61
C GLU A 94 -7.68 2.25 -22.94
N PHE A 95 -6.90 3.33 -23.01
CA PHE A 95 -7.40 4.68 -23.36
C PHE A 95 -7.28 4.99 -24.84
N LEU A 96 -6.49 4.19 -25.56
CA LEU A 96 -6.27 4.34 -27.00
C LEU A 96 -7.49 3.81 -27.76
N SER A 97 -7.96 4.57 -28.74
CA SER A 97 -8.95 4.06 -29.69
C SER A 97 -8.39 2.88 -30.48
N PRO A 98 -9.24 2.00 -31.05
CA PRO A 98 -8.77 0.87 -31.86
C PRO A 98 -7.78 1.27 -32.98
N ASP A 99 -8.00 2.41 -33.63
CA ASP A 99 -7.06 2.92 -34.63
C ASP A 99 -5.70 3.31 -34.03
N MET A 100 -5.68 3.93 -32.85
CA MET A 100 -4.44 4.26 -32.15
C MET A 100 -3.74 3.02 -31.61
N GLN A 101 -4.49 1.98 -31.22
CA GLN A 101 -3.93 0.69 -30.84
C GLN A 101 -3.21 0.02 -32.02
N LYS A 102 -3.75 0.11 -33.24
CA LYS A 102 -3.05 -0.34 -34.47
C LYS A 102 -1.76 0.44 -34.71
N VAL A 103 -1.79 1.77 -34.60
CA VAL A 103 -0.58 2.60 -34.73
C VAL A 103 0.49 2.18 -33.71
N VAL A 104 0.12 1.98 -32.44
CA VAL A 104 1.03 1.46 -31.40
C VAL A 104 1.48 0.02 -31.70
N GLY A 105 0.62 -0.77 -32.32
CA GLY A 105 0.89 -2.11 -32.86
C GLY A 105 1.99 -2.13 -33.92
N GLU A 106 2.16 -1.06 -34.69
CA GLU A 106 3.14 -0.93 -35.78
C GLU A 106 4.45 -0.24 -35.35
N MET A 107 4.48 0.41 -34.17
CA MET A 107 5.67 1.12 -33.67
C MET A 107 6.89 0.18 -33.51
N PRO A 108 8.12 0.67 -33.72
CA PRO A 108 9.33 -0.09 -33.46
C PRO A 108 9.51 -0.37 -31.96
N SER A 109 10.19 -1.46 -31.63
CA SER A 109 10.54 -1.81 -30.25
C SER A 109 11.81 -1.05 -29.80
N PRO A 110 12.01 -0.80 -28.50
CA PRO A 110 11.13 -1.13 -27.38
C PRO A 110 9.95 -0.16 -27.25
N ARG A 111 8.72 -0.71 -27.12
CA ARG A 111 7.53 0.10 -26.85
C ARG A 111 7.34 0.27 -25.35
N LEU A 112 7.06 1.50 -24.91
CA LEU A 112 6.58 1.75 -23.55
C LEU A 112 5.05 1.70 -23.55
N LEU A 113 4.52 0.61 -23.03
CA LEU A 113 3.10 0.36 -22.85
C LEU A 113 2.76 0.43 -21.36
N GLY A 114 1.51 0.69 -21.03
CA GLY A 114 1.06 0.64 -19.67
C GLY A 114 -0.43 0.45 -19.53
N THR A 115 -0.84 0.05 -18.33
CA THR A 115 -2.23 -0.32 -18.07
C THR A 115 -2.59 -0.29 -16.58
N HIS A 116 -3.87 -0.09 -16.31
CA HIS A 116 -4.52 -0.24 -15.02
C HIS A 116 -5.32 -1.55 -14.91
N LEU A 117 -5.30 -2.40 -15.95
CA LEU A 117 -6.11 -3.61 -16.02
C LEU A 117 -5.71 -4.66 -14.97
N HIS A 118 -6.70 -5.47 -14.60
CA HIS A 118 -6.52 -6.73 -13.92
C HIS A 118 -5.75 -7.70 -14.84
N PRO A 119 -4.86 -8.58 -14.32
CA PRO A 119 -4.02 -9.42 -15.17
C PRO A 119 -4.83 -10.32 -16.13
N ASP A 120 -5.99 -10.79 -15.70
CA ASP A 120 -6.88 -11.63 -16.54
C ASP A 120 -7.46 -10.89 -17.76
N ASN A 121 -7.48 -9.55 -17.74
CA ASN A 121 -7.99 -8.72 -18.84
C ASN A 121 -6.87 -8.19 -19.74
N ILE A 122 -5.61 -8.49 -19.42
CA ILE A 122 -4.48 -8.18 -20.31
C ILE A 122 -4.43 -9.25 -21.41
N PRO A 123 -4.17 -8.88 -22.68
CA PRO A 123 -4.07 -9.86 -23.76
C PRO A 123 -3.06 -10.97 -23.43
N GLY A 124 -3.48 -12.22 -23.48
CA GLY A 124 -2.66 -13.37 -23.09
C GLY A 124 -1.33 -13.50 -23.86
N THR A 125 -1.24 -12.84 -25.03
CA THR A 125 -0.02 -12.76 -25.85
C THR A 125 1.17 -12.15 -25.09
N PHE A 126 0.94 -11.23 -24.15
CA PHE A 126 2.00 -10.63 -23.34
C PHE A 126 2.69 -11.66 -22.44
N ILE A 127 1.91 -12.53 -21.80
CA ILE A 127 2.46 -13.63 -20.98
C ILE A 127 3.08 -14.70 -21.89
N ALA A 128 2.38 -15.09 -22.96
CA ALA A 128 2.85 -16.13 -23.89
C ALA A 128 4.19 -15.78 -24.55
N LYS A 129 4.38 -14.50 -24.91
CA LYS A 129 5.63 -13.99 -25.50
C LYS A 129 6.65 -13.52 -24.47
N LYS A 130 6.42 -13.77 -23.19
CA LYS A 130 7.33 -13.44 -22.07
C LYS A 130 7.68 -11.94 -22.04
N THR A 131 6.72 -11.07 -22.35
CA THR A 131 6.91 -9.62 -22.25
C THR A 131 7.19 -9.23 -20.80
N LYS A 132 8.21 -8.39 -20.58
CA LYS A 132 8.58 -7.93 -19.24
C LYS A 132 7.58 -6.90 -18.72
N MET A 133 7.15 -7.07 -17.47
CA MET A 133 6.15 -6.24 -16.82
C MET A 133 6.70 -5.64 -15.53
N LEU A 134 6.49 -4.34 -15.33
CA LEU A 134 6.77 -3.64 -14.07
C LEU A 134 5.44 -3.33 -13.38
N VAL A 135 5.17 -3.96 -12.24
CA VAL A 135 3.94 -3.77 -11.47
C VAL A 135 4.24 -2.90 -10.26
N VAL A 136 3.48 -1.81 -10.13
CA VAL A 136 3.69 -0.80 -9.08
C VAL A 136 2.54 -0.83 -8.09
N PHE A 137 2.86 -1.18 -6.85
CA PHE A 137 1.95 -1.10 -5.71
C PHE A 137 2.16 0.19 -4.94
N ARG A 138 1.15 0.58 -4.18
CA ARG A 138 1.20 1.69 -3.23
C ARG A 138 0.29 1.38 -2.07
N ASN A 139 0.62 1.86 -0.87
CA ASN A 139 -0.21 1.69 0.31
C ASN A 139 -1.69 2.06 0.02
N PRO A 140 -2.65 1.14 0.26
CA PRO A 140 -4.07 1.37 -0.05
C PRO A 140 -4.64 2.63 0.61
N LYS A 141 -4.17 2.98 1.81
CA LYS A 141 -4.60 4.19 2.55
C LYS A 141 -4.25 5.48 1.79
N ASP A 142 -3.10 5.49 1.14
CA ASP A 142 -2.68 6.63 0.33
C ASP A 142 -3.34 6.62 -1.05
N THR A 143 -3.55 5.43 -1.59
CA THR A 143 -4.23 5.21 -2.86
C THR A 143 -5.67 5.74 -2.78
N VAL A 144 -6.45 5.36 -1.77
CA VAL A 144 -7.86 5.79 -1.62
C VAL A 144 -8.00 7.31 -1.50
N VAL A 145 -7.15 7.96 -0.70
CA VAL A 145 -7.14 9.44 -0.58
C VAL A 145 -6.78 10.10 -1.92
N SER A 146 -5.78 9.56 -2.61
CA SER A 146 -5.38 10.09 -3.92
C SER A 146 -6.45 9.83 -4.99
N TYR A 147 -7.23 8.76 -4.86
CA TYR A 147 -8.28 8.38 -5.78
C TYR A 147 -9.49 9.28 -5.62
N TYR A 148 -10.02 9.44 -4.41
CA TYR A 148 -11.13 10.34 -4.11
C TYR A 148 -10.96 11.71 -4.77
N HIS A 149 -9.78 12.28 -4.57
CA HIS A 149 -9.43 13.58 -5.10
C HIS A 149 -9.27 13.59 -6.62
N PHE A 150 -8.72 12.54 -7.20
CA PHE A 150 -8.60 12.42 -8.65
C PHE A 150 -9.99 12.33 -9.29
N MET A 151 -10.87 11.52 -8.72
CA MET A 151 -12.23 11.33 -9.18
C MET A 151 -13.02 12.65 -9.15
N ASN A 152 -13.00 13.36 -8.02
CA ASN A 152 -13.71 14.65 -7.87
C ASN A 152 -13.11 15.83 -8.65
N THR A 153 -11.89 15.68 -9.21
CA THR A 153 -11.26 16.73 -10.03
C THR A 153 -11.31 16.37 -11.52
N ASN A 154 -11.70 15.15 -11.87
CA ASN A 154 -11.65 14.65 -13.24
C ASN A 154 -13.08 14.48 -13.79
N PRO A 155 -13.53 15.33 -14.72
CA PRO A 155 -14.94 15.35 -15.14
C PRO A 155 -15.38 14.06 -15.84
N VAL A 156 -14.44 13.26 -16.37
CA VAL A 156 -14.70 11.99 -17.08
C VAL A 156 -15.01 10.81 -16.15
N LEU A 157 -14.93 11.02 -14.84
CA LEU A 157 -15.33 10.06 -13.80
C LEU A 157 -16.53 10.62 -13.01
N PRO A 158 -17.31 9.75 -12.34
CA PRO A 158 -18.36 10.19 -11.43
C PRO A 158 -17.77 11.06 -10.31
N ASN A 159 -18.46 12.10 -9.83
CA ASN A 159 -18.05 12.75 -8.60
C ASN A 159 -18.60 11.98 -7.40
N ALA A 160 -17.78 11.79 -6.37
CA ALA A 160 -18.25 11.26 -5.11
C ALA A 160 -19.14 12.28 -4.41
N LYS A 161 -20.28 11.80 -3.87
CA LYS A 161 -21.19 12.62 -3.05
C LYS A 161 -20.51 13.09 -1.76
N SER A 162 -19.74 12.22 -1.12
CA SER A 162 -18.98 12.50 0.11
C SER A 162 -17.72 11.62 0.19
N TRP A 163 -16.82 11.92 1.13
CA TRP A 163 -15.68 11.04 1.43
C TRP A 163 -16.14 9.65 1.87
N ASP A 164 -17.11 9.57 2.79
CA ASP A 164 -17.56 8.29 3.34
C ASP A 164 -18.21 7.40 2.29
N SER A 165 -19.06 7.97 1.42
CA SER A 165 -19.65 7.24 0.29
C SER A 165 -18.57 6.68 -0.62
N PHE A 166 -17.59 7.51 -1.00
CA PHE A 166 -16.48 7.05 -1.84
C PHE A 166 -15.64 5.98 -1.17
N PHE A 167 -15.39 6.12 0.14
CA PHE A 167 -14.62 5.15 0.88
C PHE A 167 -15.32 3.79 0.87
N THR A 168 -16.64 3.75 1.12
CA THR A 168 -17.44 2.53 0.98
C THR A 168 -17.33 1.96 -0.44
N ASP A 169 -17.57 2.77 -1.48
CA ASP A 169 -17.46 2.33 -2.87
C ASP A 169 -16.07 1.75 -3.19
N PHE A 170 -15.01 2.40 -2.70
CA PHE A 170 -13.63 1.93 -2.88
C PHE A 170 -13.37 0.58 -2.17
N MET A 171 -13.91 0.40 -0.97
CA MET A 171 -13.76 -0.83 -0.20
C MET A 171 -14.55 -2.00 -0.81
N GLU A 172 -15.72 -1.72 -1.39
CA GLU A 172 -16.54 -2.70 -2.10
C GLU A 172 -16.04 -2.97 -3.53
N GLY A 173 -15.18 -2.10 -4.06
CA GLY A 173 -14.67 -2.20 -5.44
C GLY A 173 -15.62 -1.61 -6.49
N GLU A 174 -16.62 -0.85 -6.07
CA GLU A 174 -17.61 -0.14 -6.89
C GLU A 174 -17.03 1.18 -7.44
N VAL A 175 -15.76 1.16 -7.83
CA VAL A 175 -15.04 2.27 -8.46
C VAL A 175 -14.47 1.85 -9.80
N ALA A 176 -14.11 2.81 -10.65
CA ALA A 176 -13.45 2.48 -11.91
C ALA A 176 -12.17 1.64 -11.68
N TRP A 177 -11.93 0.68 -12.56
CA TRP A 177 -10.92 -0.38 -12.45
C TRP A 177 -11.12 -1.38 -11.29
N GLY A 178 -12.27 -1.34 -10.62
CA GLY A 178 -12.72 -2.36 -9.67
C GLY A 178 -12.04 -2.29 -8.30
N SER A 179 -12.01 -3.42 -7.59
CA SER A 179 -11.37 -3.50 -6.27
C SER A 179 -9.85 -3.45 -6.37
N TYR A 180 -9.24 -2.47 -5.66
CA TYR A 180 -7.80 -2.42 -5.45
C TYR A 180 -7.26 -3.72 -4.86
N PHE A 181 -8.00 -4.33 -3.93
CA PHE A 181 -7.58 -5.52 -3.21
C PHE A 181 -7.58 -6.74 -4.14
N ASN A 182 -8.62 -6.91 -4.95
CA ASN A 182 -8.65 -7.98 -5.96
C ASN A 182 -7.54 -7.80 -7.00
N HIS A 183 -7.31 -6.56 -7.46
CA HIS A 183 -6.20 -6.23 -8.35
C HIS A 183 -4.85 -6.62 -7.74
N ALA A 184 -4.61 -6.23 -6.48
CA ALA A 184 -3.37 -6.54 -5.78
C ALA A 184 -3.15 -8.04 -5.59
N LEU A 185 -4.17 -8.77 -5.13
CA LEU A 185 -4.13 -10.22 -4.93
C LEU A 185 -3.91 -10.98 -6.24
N ALA A 186 -4.52 -10.54 -7.33
CA ALA A 186 -4.35 -11.18 -8.63
C ALA A 186 -2.94 -11.00 -9.18
N TRP A 187 -2.36 -9.81 -9.02
CA TRP A 187 -0.97 -9.59 -9.39
C TRP A 187 -0.01 -10.35 -8.48
N GLU A 188 -0.23 -10.39 -7.16
CA GLU A 188 0.61 -11.12 -6.20
C GLU A 188 0.79 -12.60 -6.59
N LYS A 189 -0.26 -13.25 -7.10
CA LYS A 189 -0.18 -14.65 -7.60
C LYS A 189 0.85 -14.84 -8.72
N LEU A 190 1.26 -13.76 -9.38
CA LEU A 190 2.24 -13.76 -10.47
C LEU A 190 3.63 -13.27 -10.02
N MET A 191 3.86 -13.09 -8.71
CA MET A 191 5.11 -12.51 -8.18
C MET A 191 6.36 -13.36 -8.45
N ASP A 192 6.19 -14.68 -8.56
CA ASP A 192 7.29 -15.61 -8.84
C ASP A 192 7.63 -15.70 -10.34
N ASN A 193 6.89 -15.01 -11.21
CA ASN A 193 7.19 -14.98 -12.64
C ASN A 193 8.44 -14.14 -12.91
N PRO A 194 9.49 -14.70 -13.55
CA PRO A 194 10.74 -13.97 -13.79
C PRO A 194 10.59 -12.78 -14.75
N ASN A 195 9.50 -12.70 -15.52
CA ASN A 195 9.20 -11.58 -16.42
C ASN A 195 8.33 -10.50 -15.76
N ILE A 196 8.10 -10.60 -14.44
CA ILE A 196 7.31 -9.62 -13.69
C ILE A 196 8.16 -9.09 -12.54
N LEU A 197 8.41 -7.78 -12.55
CA LEU A 197 9.05 -7.07 -11.45
C LEU A 197 7.98 -6.31 -10.67
N MET A 198 7.85 -6.62 -9.38
CA MET A 198 6.99 -5.87 -8.48
C MET A 198 7.80 -4.87 -7.67
N VAL A 199 7.33 -3.64 -7.60
CA VAL A 199 7.91 -2.57 -6.79
C VAL A 199 6.80 -1.85 -6.03
N THR A 200 7.15 -1.25 -4.89
CA THR A 200 6.24 -0.34 -4.18
C THR A 200 6.63 1.11 -4.42
N TYR A 201 5.63 1.99 -4.51
CA TYR A 201 5.82 3.43 -4.59
C TYR A 201 6.70 3.95 -3.44
N GLU A 202 6.52 3.39 -2.25
CA GLU A 202 7.25 3.74 -1.04
C GLU A 202 8.74 3.38 -1.15
N GLN A 203 9.08 2.18 -1.65
CA GLN A 203 10.49 1.79 -1.90
C GLN A 203 11.14 2.70 -2.95
N MET A 204 10.43 2.95 -4.06
CA MET A 204 10.92 3.85 -5.12
C MET A 204 11.14 5.26 -4.58
N LYS A 205 10.32 5.69 -3.61
CA LYS A 205 10.42 7.02 -3.01
C LYS A 205 11.57 7.10 -2.01
N GLU A 206 11.76 6.07 -1.20
CA GLU A 206 12.82 6.00 -0.20
C GLU A 206 14.21 5.99 -0.85
N ASN A 207 14.39 5.20 -1.92
CA ASN A 207 15.65 5.16 -2.65
C ASN A 207 15.43 4.99 -4.16
N LEU A 208 15.22 6.12 -4.83
CA LEU A 208 14.98 6.12 -6.28
C LEU A 208 16.20 5.66 -7.09
N GLY A 209 17.42 5.90 -6.63
CA GLY A 209 18.63 5.43 -7.31
C GLY A 209 18.69 3.91 -7.40
N GLN A 210 18.49 3.24 -6.26
CA GLN A 210 18.41 1.77 -6.22
C GLN A 210 17.23 1.24 -7.04
N GLY A 211 16.07 1.90 -6.99
CA GLY A 211 14.91 1.53 -7.80
C GLY A 211 15.17 1.63 -9.30
N VAL A 212 15.80 2.71 -9.76
CA VAL A 212 16.21 2.90 -11.17
C VAL A 212 17.22 1.84 -11.59
N GLN A 213 18.18 1.51 -10.74
CA GLN A 213 19.15 0.45 -11.00
C GLN A 213 18.48 -0.93 -11.12
N GLN A 214 17.53 -1.24 -10.23
CA GLN A 214 16.77 -2.50 -10.28
C GLN A 214 15.93 -2.60 -11.56
N ILE A 215 15.22 -1.53 -11.93
CA ILE A 215 14.37 -1.48 -13.12
C ILE A 215 15.20 -1.58 -14.40
N SER A 216 16.30 -0.83 -14.49
CA SER A 216 17.18 -0.87 -15.67
C SER A 216 17.78 -2.27 -15.89
N LYS A 217 18.27 -2.90 -14.82
CA LYS A 217 18.75 -4.29 -14.86
C LYS A 217 17.64 -5.26 -15.28
N PHE A 218 16.43 -5.09 -14.75
CA PHE A 218 15.32 -5.98 -15.08
C PHE A 218 14.93 -5.90 -16.56
N PHE A 219 14.91 -4.71 -17.16
CA PHE A 219 14.60 -4.52 -18.59
C PHE A 219 15.82 -4.65 -19.53
N ASP A 220 16.98 -5.07 -19.01
CA ASP A 220 18.25 -5.18 -19.75
C ASP A 220 18.71 -3.85 -20.39
N PHE A 221 18.44 -2.72 -19.74
CA PHE A 221 18.98 -1.42 -20.14
C PHE A 221 20.34 -1.17 -19.50
N PRO A 222 21.44 -1.07 -20.28
CA PRO A 222 22.76 -0.80 -19.73
C PRO A 222 22.84 0.67 -19.31
N LEU A 223 22.76 0.92 -18.01
CA LEU A 223 22.98 2.25 -17.43
C LEU A 223 24.25 2.29 -16.59
N THR A 224 25.00 3.36 -16.72
CA THR A 224 26.11 3.70 -15.81
C THR A 224 25.57 4.24 -14.48
N GLU A 225 26.37 4.15 -13.42
CA GLU A 225 26.00 4.72 -12.11
C GLU A 225 25.69 6.22 -12.22
N GLU A 226 26.43 6.96 -13.03
CA GLU A 226 26.20 8.39 -13.27
C GLU A 226 24.83 8.66 -13.93
N GLN A 227 24.44 7.84 -14.90
CA GLN A 227 23.11 7.92 -15.52
C GLN A 227 22.01 7.59 -14.51
N VAL A 228 22.18 6.57 -13.67
CA VAL A 228 21.23 6.20 -12.61
C VAL A 228 21.01 7.38 -11.65
N GLN A 229 22.10 7.98 -11.14
CA GLN A 229 22.01 9.12 -10.22
C GLN A 229 21.37 10.36 -10.89
N THR A 230 21.69 10.61 -12.16
CA THR A 230 21.10 11.70 -12.94
C THR A 230 19.60 11.50 -13.11
N ILE A 231 19.16 10.30 -13.47
CA ILE A 231 17.73 9.96 -13.61
C ILE A 231 17.02 10.12 -12.27
N ALA A 232 17.60 9.63 -11.18
CA ALA A 232 17.02 9.75 -9.84
C ALA A 232 16.84 11.22 -9.44
N ARG A 233 17.86 12.06 -9.64
CA ARG A 233 17.80 13.50 -9.34
C ARG A 233 16.73 14.23 -10.15
N GLN A 234 16.62 13.92 -11.44
CA GLN A 234 15.64 14.53 -12.34
C GLN A 234 14.21 13.98 -12.18
N SER A 235 14.06 12.83 -11.53
CA SER A 235 12.78 12.15 -11.33
C SER A 235 12.21 12.35 -9.93
N THR A 236 12.77 13.28 -9.16
CA THR A 236 12.20 13.71 -7.87
C THR A 236 10.83 14.35 -8.09
N PHE A 237 9.96 14.29 -7.06
CA PHE A 237 8.61 14.85 -7.15
C PHE A 237 8.61 16.33 -7.58
N ASN A 238 9.52 17.15 -7.03
CA ASN A 238 9.61 18.56 -7.36
C ASN A 238 10.02 18.80 -8.82
N ALA A 239 11.08 18.13 -9.29
CA ALA A 239 11.52 18.21 -10.67
C ALA A 239 10.41 17.76 -11.65
N MET A 240 9.68 16.71 -11.28
CA MET A 240 8.58 16.22 -12.08
C MET A 240 7.37 17.15 -12.08
N LYS A 241 7.01 17.71 -10.93
CA LYS A 241 5.92 18.71 -10.84
C LYS A 241 6.22 19.93 -11.70
N GLU A 242 7.46 20.41 -11.72
CA GLU A 242 7.89 21.51 -12.59
C GLU A 242 7.79 21.13 -14.07
N SER A 243 8.29 19.94 -14.45
CA SER A 243 8.19 19.43 -15.83
C SER A 243 6.75 19.18 -16.29
N SER A 244 5.83 18.85 -15.37
CA SER A 244 4.42 18.53 -15.67
C SER A 244 3.63 19.70 -16.25
N LYS A 245 4.08 20.94 -15.99
CA LYS A 245 3.51 22.15 -16.59
C LYS A 245 3.63 22.13 -18.12
N ASN A 246 4.67 21.48 -18.64
CA ASN A 246 4.95 21.38 -20.07
C ASN A 246 4.28 20.15 -20.73
N THR A 247 4.08 19.05 -20.01
CA THR A 247 3.49 17.80 -20.56
C THR A 247 1.98 17.64 -20.36
N HIS A 248 1.41 18.27 -19.32
CA HIS A 248 0.00 18.14 -18.95
C HIS A 248 -0.75 19.50 -18.87
N GLY A 249 -0.08 20.62 -19.18
CA GLY A 249 -0.68 21.96 -19.19
C GLY A 249 -1.32 22.34 -17.84
N LYS A 250 -2.49 23.01 -17.88
CA LYS A 250 -3.25 23.44 -16.69
C LYS A 250 -3.65 22.29 -15.74
N HIS A 251 -3.52 21.02 -16.16
CA HIS A 251 -3.89 19.84 -15.39
C HIS A 251 -2.71 19.15 -14.68
N GLY A 252 -1.47 19.64 -14.83
CA GLY A 252 -0.31 19.12 -14.07
C GLY A 252 -0.57 19.09 -12.55
N ASN A 253 -1.28 20.09 -12.03
CA ASN A 253 -1.66 20.16 -10.61
C ASN A 253 -2.66 19.07 -10.16
N VAL A 254 -3.42 18.47 -11.09
CA VAL A 254 -4.39 17.38 -10.80
C VAL A 254 -3.67 16.05 -10.60
N PHE A 255 -2.56 15.84 -11.32
CA PHE A 255 -1.74 14.63 -11.22
C PHE A 255 -0.67 14.72 -10.12
N PHE A 256 -0.10 15.91 -9.91
CA PHE A 256 0.95 16.17 -8.92
C PHE A 256 0.39 16.97 -7.72
N ARG A 257 -0.41 16.30 -6.89
CA ARG A 257 -1.19 16.95 -5.82
C ARG A 257 -0.33 17.37 -4.62
N LYS A 258 0.50 16.46 -4.09
CA LYS A 258 1.41 16.71 -2.95
C LYS A 258 2.60 15.76 -3.02
N ASP A 259 3.80 16.26 -2.72
CA ASP A 259 4.84 15.41 -2.15
C ASP A 259 4.34 14.99 -0.78
N TYR A 260 4.65 13.78 -0.34
CA TYR A 260 4.42 13.34 1.04
C TYR A 260 5.35 14.06 2.04
N LYS A 261 5.71 15.32 1.80
CA LYS A 261 5.74 16.32 2.86
C LYS A 261 4.31 16.84 2.97
N GLY A 262 3.44 16.05 3.58
CA GLY A 262 2.00 16.34 3.61
C GLY A 262 1.73 17.76 4.10
N LYS A 263 0.62 18.39 3.67
CA LYS A 263 0.03 19.54 4.38
C LYS A 263 -0.45 19.19 5.82
N HIS A 264 0.00 18.06 6.37
CA HIS A 264 -0.05 17.73 7.78
C HIS A 264 1.35 17.79 8.44
N CYS A 265 2.36 18.41 7.81
CA CYS A 265 3.44 19.01 8.59
C CYS A 265 2.79 20.14 9.41
N ARG A 266 2.28 19.80 10.60
CA ARG A 266 2.15 20.79 11.66
C ARG A 266 3.57 21.23 11.99
N GLU A 267 3.76 22.55 12.08
CA GLU A 267 4.99 23.11 12.63
C GLU A 267 5.20 22.51 14.03
N LEU A 268 6.45 22.21 14.37
CA LEU A 268 6.78 21.60 15.66
C LEU A 268 6.30 22.54 16.77
N PRO A 269 5.44 22.08 17.70
CA PRO A 269 5.05 22.91 18.82
C PRO A 269 6.27 23.17 19.72
N SER A 270 6.36 24.40 20.23
CA SER A 270 7.35 24.78 21.22
C SER A 270 6.95 24.22 22.60
N ASP A 271 7.44 23.03 22.87
CA ASP A 271 7.55 22.38 24.19
C ASP A 271 6.30 21.72 24.82
N THR A 272 6.56 20.59 25.50
CA THR A 272 5.66 19.65 26.21
C THR A 272 4.53 18.93 25.45
N SER A 273 3.98 19.44 24.34
CA SER A 273 2.87 18.78 23.61
C SER A 273 3.30 17.81 22.49
N LEU A 274 4.60 17.69 22.21
CA LEU A 274 5.13 16.90 21.09
C LEU A 274 4.73 15.41 21.14
N PRO A 275 4.79 14.70 22.28
CA PRO A 275 4.38 13.29 22.34
C PRO A 275 2.89 13.09 22.05
N ASP A 276 2.02 13.93 22.59
CA ASP A 276 0.57 13.85 22.39
C ASP A 276 0.17 14.21 20.96
N GLU A 277 0.84 15.19 20.34
CA GLU A 277 0.63 15.51 18.94
C GLU A 277 1.14 14.42 17.99
N LEU A 278 2.27 13.78 18.30
CA LEU A 278 2.72 12.61 17.55
C LEU A 278 1.73 11.45 17.70
N ASN A 279 1.24 11.23 18.92
CA ASN A 279 0.25 10.18 19.18
C ASN A 279 -1.03 10.47 18.39
N TYR A 280 -1.56 11.69 18.43
CA TYR A 280 -2.70 12.11 17.63
C TYR A 280 -2.43 11.98 16.13
N PHE A 281 -1.26 12.43 15.65
CA PHE A 281 -0.85 12.40 14.25
C PHE A 281 -0.75 10.98 13.68
N TYR A 282 -0.28 10.01 14.48
CA TYR A 282 -0.22 8.60 14.08
C TYR A 282 -1.51 7.82 14.38
N ALA A 283 -2.35 8.28 15.32
CA ALA A 283 -3.60 7.65 15.73
C ALA A 283 -4.86 8.19 15.02
N ILE A 284 -4.72 9.07 14.01
CA ILE A 284 -5.82 9.72 13.26
C ILE A 284 -6.91 8.73 12.76
N PHE A 285 -6.62 7.43 12.69
CA PHE A 285 -7.59 6.41 12.28
C PHE A 285 -8.64 6.02 13.33
N GLU A 286 -8.56 6.44 14.60
CA GLU A 286 -9.42 5.89 15.66
C GLU A 286 -10.28 6.90 16.46
N ALA A 287 -10.17 8.21 16.21
CA ALA A 287 -10.76 9.22 17.10
C ALA A 287 -12.30 9.20 17.21
N ASN A 288 -13.01 8.62 16.24
CA ASN A 288 -14.49 8.68 16.15
C ASN A 288 -15.20 7.31 16.23
N ASN A 289 -14.52 6.24 16.67
CA ASN A 289 -15.19 4.94 16.77
C ASN A 289 -16.02 4.87 18.07
N THR A 290 -17.31 5.21 17.99
CA THR A 290 -18.30 5.14 19.08
C THR A 290 -19.01 3.78 19.20
N GLU A 291 -18.63 2.80 18.38
CA GLU A 291 -19.17 1.44 18.42
C GLU A 291 -18.86 0.76 19.78
N PRO A 292 -19.88 0.35 20.55
CA PRO A 292 -19.68 -0.44 21.76
C PRO A 292 -19.02 -1.77 21.41
N CYS A 293 -17.97 -2.13 22.14
CA CYS A 293 -17.35 -3.45 22.01
C CYS A 293 -18.38 -4.54 22.33
N MET A 294 -18.84 -5.28 21.33
CA MET A 294 -19.72 -6.43 21.54
C MET A 294 -18.95 -7.51 22.30
N ARG A 295 -19.43 -7.88 23.49
CA ARG A 295 -18.95 -9.07 24.19
C ARG A 295 -19.33 -10.30 23.37
N ALA A 296 -18.34 -11.14 23.05
CA ALA A 296 -18.61 -12.46 22.54
C ALA A 296 -19.42 -13.27 23.58
N PRO A 297 -20.33 -14.15 23.14
CA PRO A 297 -21.02 -15.07 24.04
C PRO A 297 -20.02 -16.01 24.73
N ALA A 298 -20.36 -16.44 25.94
CA ALA A 298 -19.48 -17.25 26.79
C ALA A 298 -18.99 -18.53 26.08
N VAL A 299 -17.67 -18.71 26.10
CA VAL A 299 -16.96 -19.89 25.57
C VAL A 299 -17.28 -21.12 26.44
N PRO A 300 -17.41 -22.33 25.86
CA PRO A 300 -17.55 -23.57 26.64
C PRO A 300 -16.44 -23.74 27.69
N GLU A 301 -16.76 -24.32 28.84
CA GLU A 301 -15.89 -24.47 30.03
C GLU A 301 -14.56 -25.24 29.79
N ASP A 302 -14.36 -25.82 28.61
CA ASP A 302 -13.26 -26.74 28.30
C ASP A 302 -11.98 -26.05 27.79
N CYS A 303 -11.90 -24.71 27.78
CA CYS A 303 -10.77 -23.98 27.19
C CYS A 303 -10.11 -22.95 28.13
N VAL A 304 -9.82 -23.34 29.38
CA VAL A 304 -9.11 -22.45 30.32
C VAL A 304 -7.60 -22.45 30.04
N ILE A 305 -7.09 -21.36 29.47
CA ILE A 305 -5.65 -21.15 29.29
C ILE A 305 -4.97 -21.08 30.66
N THR A 306 -4.10 -22.03 30.97
CA THR A 306 -3.25 -21.98 32.16
C THR A 306 -1.79 -22.05 31.76
N LEU A 307 -1.00 -21.08 32.22
CA LEU A 307 0.43 -20.99 31.97
C LEU A 307 1.22 -21.65 33.10
N SER A 308 2.26 -22.39 32.76
CA SER A 308 3.18 -22.99 33.72
C SER A 308 4.44 -22.14 33.91
N ALA A 309 5.04 -22.22 35.11
CA ALA A 309 6.31 -21.54 35.40
C ALA A 309 7.44 -21.96 34.45
N ALA A 310 7.42 -23.22 33.97
CA ALA A 310 8.37 -23.69 32.97
C ALA A 310 8.22 -22.95 31.63
N ASN A 311 6.98 -22.71 31.17
CA ASN A 311 6.71 -21.99 29.92
C ASN A 311 7.08 -20.51 30.04
N VAL A 312 6.78 -19.87 31.17
CA VAL A 312 7.18 -18.48 31.44
C VAL A 312 8.70 -18.36 31.51
N SER A 313 9.38 -19.26 32.23
CA SER A 313 10.84 -19.32 32.34
C SER A 313 11.51 -19.48 30.96
N LYS A 314 11.03 -20.43 30.14
CA LYS A 314 11.52 -20.63 28.77
C LYS A 314 11.37 -19.37 27.93
N THR A 315 10.23 -18.68 28.04
CA THR A 315 9.95 -17.45 27.29
C THR A 315 10.87 -16.31 27.72
N PHE A 316 11.11 -16.15 29.02
CA PHE A 316 12.01 -15.12 29.56
C PHE A 316 13.47 -15.35 29.17
N LYS A 317 13.93 -16.62 29.13
CA LYS A 317 15.27 -16.99 28.65
C LYS A 317 15.53 -16.56 27.20
N GLN A 318 14.48 -16.48 26.38
CA GLN A 318 14.55 -16.11 24.96
C GLN A 318 14.35 -14.61 24.70
N VAL A 319 14.24 -13.79 25.75
CA VAL A 319 14.08 -12.34 25.60
C VAL A 319 15.36 -11.71 25.04
N ASN A 320 15.20 -10.80 24.09
CA ASN A 320 16.29 -9.96 23.60
C ASN A 320 16.62 -8.89 24.66
N ILE A 321 17.82 -8.97 25.22
CA ILE A 321 18.28 -8.13 26.34
C ILE A 321 18.63 -6.69 25.96
N TYR A 322 18.81 -6.40 24.67
CA TYR A 322 19.17 -5.07 24.20
C TYR A 322 17.95 -4.19 23.92
N ARG A 323 16.73 -4.70 24.18
CA ARG A 323 15.49 -3.93 24.02
C ARG A 323 15.31 -2.98 25.20
N ALA A 324 15.00 -1.73 24.90
CA ALA A 324 14.59 -0.73 25.88
C ALA A 324 13.32 -1.19 26.62
N ALA A 325 13.25 -0.82 27.90
CA ALA A 325 12.10 -1.10 28.77
C ALA A 325 10.85 -0.32 28.32
N GLY A 326 9.67 -0.85 28.66
CA GLY A 326 8.42 -0.12 28.48
C GLY A 326 8.12 0.81 29.67
N PRO A 327 6.88 1.31 29.79
CA PRO A 327 6.43 2.15 30.90
C PRO A 327 6.60 1.50 32.29
N ASP A 328 6.65 0.16 32.33
CA ASP A 328 6.88 -0.62 33.54
C ASP A 328 8.32 -0.58 34.07
N GLY A 329 9.25 0.01 33.31
CA GLY A 329 10.66 0.13 33.69
C GLY A 329 11.40 -1.21 33.75
N LEU A 330 10.83 -2.30 33.25
CA LEU A 330 11.40 -3.65 33.30
C LEU A 330 12.12 -4.00 31.98
N PRO A 331 13.46 -3.90 31.92
CA PRO A 331 14.21 -4.25 30.73
C PRO A 331 14.33 -5.77 30.56
N GLY A 332 14.53 -6.19 29.31
CA GLY A 332 14.67 -7.62 28.98
C GLY A 332 15.89 -8.29 29.65
N CYS A 333 16.94 -7.54 29.95
CA CYS A 333 18.11 -8.03 30.69
C CYS A 333 17.75 -8.49 32.10
N VAL A 334 16.87 -7.78 32.81
CA VAL A 334 16.42 -8.14 34.17
C VAL A 334 15.55 -9.38 34.13
N LEU A 335 14.58 -9.45 33.21
CA LEU A 335 13.71 -10.63 33.06
C LEU A 335 14.51 -11.91 32.77
N ARG A 336 15.59 -11.79 31.99
CA ARG A 336 16.45 -12.93 31.64
C ARG A 336 17.42 -13.30 32.77
N ALA A 337 18.04 -12.31 33.41
CA ALA A 337 19.02 -12.53 34.47
C ALA A 337 18.37 -13.06 35.76
N CYS A 338 17.16 -12.60 36.08
CA CYS A 338 16.43 -12.97 37.29
C CYS A 338 15.29 -13.97 37.00
N VAL A 339 15.44 -14.81 35.97
CA VAL A 339 14.36 -15.68 35.51
C VAL A 339 13.92 -16.68 36.58
N ASP A 340 14.85 -17.19 37.39
CA ASP A 340 14.55 -18.20 38.40
C ASP A 340 13.69 -17.63 39.53
N GLN A 341 13.82 -16.33 39.82
CA GLN A 341 13.02 -15.62 40.83
C GLN A 341 11.73 -15.05 40.23
N LEU A 342 11.75 -14.60 38.98
CA LEU A 342 10.63 -13.88 38.36
C LEU A 342 9.63 -14.81 37.66
N ALA A 343 10.03 -16.00 37.22
CA ALA A 343 9.16 -16.86 36.43
C ALA A 343 7.89 -17.29 37.17
N SER A 344 7.99 -17.66 38.46
CA SER A 344 6.82 -18.00 39.29
C SER A 344 5.90 -16.81 39.49
N VAL A 345 6.46 -15.66 39.88
CA VAL A 345 5.72 -14.42 40.11
C VAL A 345 4.94 -13.99 38.88
N PHE A 346 5.57 -13.98 37.70
CA PHE A 346 4.89 -13.64 36.45
C PHE A 346 3.89 -14.71 36.00
N THR A 347 4.09 -15.98 36.37
CA THR A 347 3.09 -17.03 36.13
C THR A 347 1.80 -16.73 36.89
N ASP A 348 1.91 -16.34 38.15
CA ASP A 348 0.75 -15.99 38.97
C ASP A 348 0.04 -14.75 38.41
N ILE A 349 0.81 -13.71 38.05
CA ILE A 349 0.26 -12.49 37.43
C ILE A 349 -0.47 -12.81 36.12
N PHE A 350 0.13 -13.61 35.25
CA PHE A 350 -0.47 -13.95 33.95
C PHE A 350 -1.71 -14.82 34.10
N ASN A 351 -1.67 -15.85 34.95
CA ASN A 351 -2.83 -16.71 35.19
C ASN A 351 -3.97 -15.95 35.88
N LEU A 352 -3.66 -15.04 36.81
CA LEU A 352 -4.67 -14.17 37.42
C LEU A 352 -5.28 -13.22 36.39
N SER A 353 -4.48 -12.72 35.45
CA SER A 353 -4.94 -11.89 34.34
C SER A 353 -5.89 -12.66 33.41
N LEU A 354 -5.54 -13.91 33.08
CA LEU A 354 -6.37 -14.82 32.28
C LEU A 354 -7.68 -15.16 33.00
N SER A 355 -7.62 -15.56 34.27
CA SER A 355 -8.80 -15.99 35.03
C SER A 355 -9.80 -14.87 35.31
N LYS A 356 -9.31 -13.63 35.45
CA LYS A 356 -10.16 -12.45 35.68
C LYS A 356 -10.56 -11.76 34.39
N SER A 357 -10.01 -12.18 33.26
CA SER A 357 -10.08 -11.49 31.98
C SER A 357 -9.72 -9.99 32.08
N VAL A 358 -8.69 -9.67 32.87
CA VAL A 358 -8.23 -8.30 33.09
C VAL A 358 -6.72 -8.23 32.88
N ILE A 359 -6.30 -7.44 31.90
CA ILE A 359 -4.88 -7.16 31.63
C ILE A 359 -4.36 -6.07 32.60
N PRO A 360 -3.19 -6.25 33.24
CA PRO A 360 -2.55 -5.22 34.07
C PRO A 360 -2.42 -3.88 33.34
N THR A 361 -2.70 -2.77 34.02
CA THR A 361 -2.69 -1.43 33.41
C THR A 361 -1.34 -1.09 32.77
N CYS A 362 -0.22 -1.44 33.42
CA CYS A 362 1.12 -1.25 32.89
C CYS A 362 1.42 -2.04 31.60
N PHE A 363 0.63 -3.07 31.28
CA PHE A 363 0.69 -3.78 29.99
C PHE A 363 -0.18 -3.11 28.93
N LYS A 364 -1.16 -2.28 29.30
CA LYS A 364 -1.96 -1.50 28.35
C LYS A 364 -1.24 -0.23 27.90
N GLU A 365 -0.33 0.28 28.71
CA GLU A 365 0.44 1.49 28.43
C GLU A 365 1.60 1.25 27.44
N THR A 366 2.01 2.31 26.72
CA THR A 366 3.13 2.30 25.78
C THR A 366 3.81 3.66 25.78
N THR A 367 5.14 3.69 25.86
CA THR A 367 5.92 4.94 25.73
C THR A 367 6.27 5.16 24.27
N ILE A 368 5.84 6.28 23.68
CA ILE A 368 6.24 6.67 22.34
C ILE A 368 7.51 7.52 22.41
N VAL A 369 8.60 6.97 21.88
CA VAL A 369 9.88 7.70 21.75
C VAL A 369 10.03 8.17 20.31
N PRO A 370 9.93 9.48 20.02
CA PRO A 370 10.21 10.01 18.70
C PRO A 370 11.71 9.94 18.39
N VAL A 371 12.07 9.19 17.35
CA VAL A 371 13.44 9.12 16.85
C VAL A 371 13.54 9.90 15.55
N SER A 372 14.45 10.86 15.45
CA SER A 372 14.62 11.63 14.21
C SER A 372 15.08 10.75 13.04
N LYS A 373 14.47 10.96 11.86
CA LYS A 373 14.91 10.39 10.57
C LYS A 373 16.09 11.15 9.98
N ASN A 374 16.23 12.44 10.29
CA ASN A 374 17.13 13.38 9.63
C ASN A 374 17.92 14.23 10.65
N THR A 375 19.04 14.82 10.24
CA THR A 375 19.85 15.72 11.10
C THR A 375 19.16 17.05 11.41
N LYS A 376 18.22 17.49 10.57
CA LYS A 376 17.34 18.65 10.82
C LYS A 376 15.89 18.19 10.82
N VAL A 377 15.22 18.35 11.95
CA VAL A 377 13.79 18.09 12.10
C VAL A 377 13.05 19.38 11.77
N THR A 378 12.15 19.32 10.79
CA THR A 378 11.38 20.48 10.33
C THR A 378 9.87 20.30 10.50
N CYS A 379 9.39 19.06 10.59
CA CYS A 379 8.00 18.78 10.94
C CYS A 379 7.82 17.39 11.57
N LEU A 380 6.63 17.09 12.11
CA LEU A 380 6.33 15.83 12.83
C LEU A 380 6.67 14.56 12.03
N ASN A 381 6.53 14.58 10.70
CA ASN A 381 6.88 13.46 9.80
C ASN A 381 8.36 13.07 9.81
N ASP A 382 9.24 13.98 10.25
CA ASP A 382 10.67 13.72 10.36
C ASP A 382 10.99 12.81 11.56
N HIS A 383 10.01 12.45 12.40
CA HIS A 383 10.17 11.45 13.46
C HIS A 383 9.70 10.05 13.02
N ARG A 384 10.35 9.02 13.57
CA ARG A 384 9.84 7.65 13.66
C ARG A 384 9.30 7.47 15.08
N PRO A 385 8.00 7.20 15.27
CA PRO A 385 7.48 6.88 16.60
C PRO A 385 7.93 5.45 16.96
N VAL A 386 8.85 5.32 17.92
CA VAL A 386 9.23 4.01 18.45
C VAL A 386 8.38 3.73 19.68
N ALA A 387 7.46 2.77 19.54
CA ALA A 387 6.60 2.31 20.63
C ALA A 387 7.35 1.33 21.53
N LEU A 388 7.72 1.79 22.73
CA LEU A 388 8.24 0.94 23.79
C LEU A 388 7.08 0.35 24.58
N LYS A 389 6.89 -0.97 24.42
CA LYS A 389 5.90 -1.76 25.16
C LYS A 389 6.61 -2.57 26.24
N SER A 390 5.91 -2.88 27.33
CA SER A 390 6.37 -3.82 28.36
C SER A 390 6.94 -5.10 27.73
N VAL A 391 8.14 -5.48 28.16
CA VAL A 391 8.78 -6.72 27.70
C VAL A 391 8.04 -7.93 28.27
N ALA A 392 7.51 -7.82 29.48
CA ALA A 392 6.66 -8.84 30.10
C ALA A 392 5.34 -9.01 29.34
N LYS A 393 4.68 -7.93 28.90
CA LYS A 393 3.50 -7.99 28.01
C LYS A 393 3.78 -8.80 26.76
N LYS A 394 4.89 -8.52 26.06
CA LYS A 394 5.26 -9.26 24.83
C LYS A 394 5.49 -10.74 25.10
N CYS A 395 5.99 -11.11 26.28
CA CYS A 395 6.14 -12.51 26.67
C CYS A 395 4.77 -13.15 26.92
N PHE A 396 3.87 -12.45 27.60
CA PHE A 396 2.50 -12.89 27.85
C PHE A 396 1.73 -13.10 26.54
N GLU A 397 1.75 -12.13 25.62
CA GLU A 397 1.17 -12.24 24.28
C GLU A 397 1.66 -13.48 23.53
N ARG A 398 2.97 -13.77 23.58
CA ARG A 398 3.55 -14.96 22.94
C ARG A 398 3.03 -16.26 23.54
N LEU A 399 2.88 -16.31 24.86
CA LEU A 399 2.38 -17.48 25.57
C LEU A 399 0.91 -17.75 25.23
N VAL A 400 0.09 -16.70 25.24
CA VAL A 400 -1.33 -16.79 24.85
C VAL A 400 -1.46 -17.15 23.36
N MET A 401 -0.70 -16.48 22.48
CA MET A 401 -0.65 -16.76 21.04
C MET A 401 -0.29 -18.23 20.75
N ALA A 402 0.67 -18.79 21.48
CA ALA A 402 1.04 -20.19 21.32
C ALA A 402 -0.14 -21.14 21.62
N HIS A 403 -0.96 -20.83 22.62
CA HIS A 403 -2.16 -21.59 22.94
C HIS A 403 -3.29 -21.36 21.93
N VAL A 404 -3.55 -20.11 21.54
CA VAL A 404 -4.55 -19.75 20.52
C VAL A 404 -4.30 -20.51 19.21
N ASN A 405 -3.03 -20.60 18.79
CA ASN A 405 -2.64 -21.36 17.59
C ASN A 405 -2.90 -22.88 17.68
N THR A 406 -3.09 -23.44 18.88
CA THR A 406 -3.43 -24.87 19.04
C THR A 406 -4.94 -25.14 18.91
N ILE A 407 -5.77 -24.15 19.20
CA ILE A 407 -7.24 -24.28 19.20
C ILE A 407 -7.82 -23.85 17.85
N ILE A 408 -7.15 -22.93 17.17
CA ILE A 408 -7.46 -22.45 15.82
C ILE A 408 -7.55 -23.64 14.84
N PRO A 409 -8.73 -23.92 14.26
CA PRO A 409 -8.89 -25.03 13.31
C PRO A 409 -8.02 -24.84 12.07
N LYS A 410 -7.45 -25.92 11.54
CA LYS A 410 -6.72 -25.89 10.25
C LYS A 410 -7.60 -25.49 9.06
N THR A 411 -8.93 -25.55 9.23
CA THR A 411 -9.96 -25.17 8.27
C THR A 411 -10.27 -23.67 8.25
N LEU A 412 -9.58 -22.85 9.05
CA LEU A 412 -9.74 -21.39 9.01
C LEU A 412 -9.44 -20.83 7.63
N ASP A 413 -10.20 -19.79 7.28
CA ASP A 413 -10.18 -19.13 5.98
C ASP A 413 -8.75 -18.98 5.44
N PRO A 414 -8.44 -19.47 4.22
CA PRO A 414 -7.14 -19.29 3.58
C PRO A 414 -6.64 -17.83 3.57
N LEU A 415 -7.57 -16.86 3.63
CA LEU A 415 -7.34 -15.43 3.61
C LEU A 415 -7.17 -14.79 5.00
N GLN A 416 -7.27 -15.55 6.10
CA GLN A 416 -6.98 -15.02 7.43
C GLN A 416 -5.47 -14.92 7.67
N PHE A 417 -4.99 -13.71 7.95
CA PHE A 417 -3.56 -13.43 8.18
C PHE A 417 -3.17 -13.44 9.67
N ALA A 418 -4.06 -13.00 10.55
CA ALA A 418 -3.83 -13.00 11.99
C ALA A 418 -3.77 -14.44 12.53
N TYR A 419 -2.89 -14.68 13.51
CA TYR A 419 -2.71 -15.98 14.17
C TYR A 419 -2.22 -17.10 13.23
N ARG A 420 -1.51 -16.76 12.13
CA ARG A 420 -0.81 -17.70 11.26
C ARG A 420 0.69 -17.42 11.17
N SER A 421 1.50 -18.47 11.26
CA SER A 421 2.94 -18.39 11.00
C SER A 421 3.23 -18.02 9.54
N ASN A 422 4.29 -17.23 9.30
CA ASN A 422 4.77 -16.82 7.96
C ASN A 422 3.80 -15.94 7.14
N ARG A 423 2.86 -15.24 7.78
CA ARG A 423 2.04 -14.17 7.18
C ARG A 423 2.47 -12.83 7.78
N SER A 424 2.70 -11.81 6.95
CA SER A 424 3.19 -10.49 7.38
C SER A 424 2.05 -9.51 7.65
N CYS A 425 2.06 -8.86 8.81
CA CYS A 425 1.05 -7.85 9.18
C CYS A 425 1.02 -6.60 8.27
N ASN A 426 2.03 -6.41 7.41
CA ASN A 426 2.02 -5.33 6.42
C ASN A 426 1.08 -5.62 5.23
N LEU A 427 0.78 -6.90 4.97
CA LEU A 427 -0.24 -7.32 4.02
C LEU A 427 -1.64 -7.40 4.67
N ASP A 428 -1.76 -7.32 6.01
CA ASP A 428 -3.07 -7.36 6.70
C ASP A 428 -4.02 -6.22 6.31
N CYS A 429 -3.52 -5.11 5.76
CA CYS A 429 -4.36 -4.01 5.31
C CYS A 429 -5.02 -4.26 3.94
N ILE A 430 -4.79 -5.44 3.33
CA ILE A 430 -5.17 -5.75 1.96
C ILE A 430 -6.39 -6.71 1.84
N PRO A 431 -6.82 -7.50 2.85
CA PRO A 431 -8.03 -8.32 2.69
C PRO A 431 -9.24 -7.92 3.54
N HIS A 432 -9.09 -7.03 4.53
CA HIS A 432 -10.18 -6.72 5.46
C HIS A 432 -10.65 -5.27 5.32
N GLY A 433 -11.81 -5.10 4.68
CA GLY A 433 -12.67 -3.96 4.96
C GLY A 433 -13.25 -3.99 6.37
N PRO A 434 -13.94 -2.90 6.75
CA PRO A 434 -13.47 -1.97 7.75
C PRO A 434 -13.29 -2.65 9.11
N PHE A 435 -12.11 -3.18 9.38
CA PHE A 435 -11.77 -3.60 10.73
C PHE A 435 -10.59 -2.77 11.26
N SER A 436 -10.89 -2.02 12.31
CA SER A 436 -10.01 -1.02 12.92
C SER A 436 -8.78 -1.69 13.57
N PRO A 437 -7.65 -0.97 13.73
CA PRO A 437 -6.47 -1.49 14.43
C PRO A 437 -6.80 -2.01 15.85
N ARG A 438 -7.82 -1.46 16.52
CA ARG A 438 -8.37 -1.98 17.78
C ARG A 438 -8.83 -3.44 17.72
N GLN A 439 -9.36 -3.95 16.61
CA GLN A 439 -9.82 -5.36 16.56
C GLN A 439 -8.69 -6.39 16.62
N LYS A 440 -7.43 -5.96 16.41
CA LYS A 440 -6.26 -6.81 16.65
C LYS A 440 -5.84 -6.87 18.12
N GLU A 441 -6.20 -5.86 18.93
CA GLU A 441 -6.13 -5.96 20.40
C GLU A 441 -7.36 -6.70 20.95
N THR A 442 -8.54 -6.51 20.35
CA THR A 442 -9.78 -7.17 20.78
C THR A 442 -9.76 -8.67 20.58
N LEU A 443 -9.02 -9.25 19.63
CA LEU A 443 -8.91 -10.71 19.49
C LEU A 443 -7.94 -11.35 20.51
N CYS A 444 -7.00 -10.59 21.07
CA CYS A 444 -6.27 -11.03 22.28
C CYS A 444 -7.15 -10.88 23.54
N GLU A 445 -7.98 -9.83 23.63
CA GLU A 445 -8.94 -9.67 24.72
C GLU A 445 -10.10 -10.70 24.63
N ASN A 446 -10.52 -11.10 23.44
CA ASN A 446 -11.55 -12.11 23.17
C ASN A 446 -11.01 -13.56 23.12
N ALA A 447 -9.69 -13.75 23.20
CA ALA A 447 -9.12 -15.07 23.50
C ALA A 447 -8.96 -15.29 25.01
N VAL A 448 -9.18 -14.23 25.79
CA VAL A 448 -9.15 -14.19 27.26
C VAL A 448 -10.57 -14.03 27.85
N HIS A 449 -11.57 -13.75 27.01
CA HIS A 449 -13.01 -13.85 27.27
C HIS A 449 -13.58 -15.05 26.53
#